data_AF-X1E737-F1
#
_entry.id   AF-X1E737-F1
#
_cell.length_a   1.000
_cell.length_b   1.000
_cell.length_c   1.000
_cell.angle_alpha   90.00
_cell.angle_beta   90.00
_cell.angle_gamma   90.00
#
_symmetry.space_group_name_H-M   'P 1'
#
loop_
_entity.id
_entity.type
_entity.pdbx_description
1 polymer ?
#
loop_
_entity_poly.entity_id
_entity_poly.type
_entity_poly.pdbx_seq_one_letter_code
_entity_poly.pdbx_strand_id
1 'polypeptide(L)'
;TKPIEEFFSGNLKLLERVIKKIGGVVVTDNASYDLSIQFNILSQVPLFLRFNDIDEDFPAQCTILFQETVERYLDMESVGILGALLARKLIKMSQKQLISSKNL
;
A
#
# COMPACT_ATOMS: atom_id res chain seq x y z
N THR A 1 -12.48 -1.61 -7.60
CA THR A 1 -11.49 -2.71 -7.66
C THR A 1 -10.79 -2.76 -6.31
N LYS A 2 -10.64 -3.94 -5.69
CA LYS A 2 -9.92 -4.16 -4.42
C LYS A 2 -8.59 -4.92 -4.63
N PRO A 3 -7.72 -4.45 -5.54
CA PRO A 3 -6.64 -5.27 -6.04
C PRO A 3 -5.51 -5.44 -5.01
N ILE A 4 -5.44 -4.59 -3.97
CA ILE A 4 -4.43 -4.75 -2.91
C ILE A 4 -4.92 -5.77 -1.90
N GLU A 5 -6.15 -5.62 -1.40
CA GLU A 5 -6.78 -6.51 -0.43
C GLU A 5 -6.78 -7.96 -0.94
N GLU A 6 -7.28 -8.17 -2.16
CA GLU A 6 -7.38 -9.51 -2.75
C GLU A 6 -6.01 -10.13 -3.01
N PHE A 7 -5.02 -9.34 -3.44
CA PHE A 7 -3.70 -9.85 -3.80
C PHE A 7 -2.83 -10.17 -2.59
N PHE A 8 -2.95 -9.38 -1.51
CA PHE A 8 -2.09 -9.50 -0.34
C PHE A 8 -2.76 -10.17 0.87
N SER A 9 -4.04 -10.53 0.77
CA SER A 9 -4.76 -11.31 1.79
C SER A 9 -4.00 -12.59 2.17
N GLY A 10 -3.81 -12.77 3.46
CA GLY A 10 -3.05 -13.86 4.08
C GLY A 10 -1.53 -13.77 3.86
N ASN A 11 -1.02 -12.65 3.33
CA ASN A 11 0.38 -12.50 2.95
C ASN A 11 0.97 -11.13 3.32
N LEU A 12 0.73 -10.70 4.56
CA LEU A 12 1.29 -9.46 5.12
C LEU A 12 2.81 -9.33 4.93
N LYS A 13 3.55 -10.43 5.05
CA LYS A 13 5.02 -10.45 4.88
C LYS A 13 5.47 -10.10 3.47
N LEU A 14 4.73 -10.54 2.44
CA LEU A 14 5.01 -10.15 1.05
C LEU A 14 4.75 -8.65 0.85
N LEU A 15 3.63 -8.16 1.39
CA LEU A 15 3.27 -6.75 1.32
C LEU A 15 4.37 -5.88 1.95
N GLU A 16 4.74 -6.15 3.20
CA GLU A 16 5.78 -5.40 3.93
C GLU A 16 7.10 -5.34 3.15
N ARG A 17 7.52 -6.48 2.59
CA ARG A 17 8.77 -6.59 1.84
C ARG A 17 8.76 -5.75 0.56
N VAL A 18 7.66 -5.79 -0.18
CA VAL A 18 7.52 -5.05 -1.45
C VAL A 18 7.40 -3.56 -1.18
N ILE A 19 6.70 -3.18 -0.13
CA ILE A 19 6.57 -1.80 0.33
C ILE A 19 7.94 -1.19 0.63
N LYS A 20 8.78 -1.87 1.41
CA LYS A 20 10.16 -1.44 1.70
C LYS A 20 10.96 -1.26 0.41
N LYS A 21 10.82 -2.17 -0.56
CA LYS A 21 11.52 -2.09 -1.86
C LYS A 21 11.13 -0.88 -2.71
N ILE A 22 9.90 -0.39 -2.60
CA ILE A 22 9.44 0.76 -3.39
C ILE A 22 9.54 2.08 -2.64
N GLY A 23 10.22 2.10 -1.48
CA GLY A 23 10.49 3.30 -0.69
C GLY A 23 9.43 3.63 0.35
N GLY A 24 8.53 2.69 0.68
CA GLY A 24 7.61 2.85 1.79
C GLY A 24 8.31 2.59 3.13
N VAL A 25 7.91 3.36 4.14
CA VAL A 25 8.42 3.25 5.51
C VAL A 25 7.31 2.71 6.40
N VAL A 26 7.59 1.62 7.12
CA VAL A 26 6.68 1.12 8.15
C VAL A 26 6.65 2.15 9.28
N VAL A 27 5.47 2.62 9.63
CA VAL A 27 5.26 3.55 10.74
C VAL A 27 4.57 2.82 11.87
N THR A 28 5.01 3.08 13.08
CA THR A 28 4.33 2.64 14.30
C THR A 28 3.61 3.83 14.87
N ASP A 29 2.28 3.78 14.87
CA ASP A 29 1.43 4.75 15.54
C ASP A 29 0.39 4.04 16.39
N ASN A 30 -0.43 4.81 17.10
CA ASN A 30 -1.50 4.28 17.95
C ASN A 30 -2.71 3.78 17.15
N ALA A 31 -2.61 3.65 15.82
CA ALA A 31 -3.70 3.14 15.00
C ALA A 31 -3.66 1.61 14.97
N SER A 32 -4.81 0.98 15.21
CA SER A 32 -4.97 -0.48 15.21
C SER A 32 -5.01 -1.04 13.78
N TYR A 33 -3.85 -1.08 13.12
CA TYR A 33 -3.67 -1.76 11.84
C TYR A 33 -2.56 -2.79 11.90
N ASP A 34 -2.72 -3.91 11.19
CA ASP A 34 -1.66 -4.93 11.08
C ASP A 34 -0.41 -4.39 10.38
N LEU A 35 -0.60 -3.49 9.43
CA LEU A 35 0.49 -2.80 8.76
C LEU A 35 0.11 -1.35 8.42
N SER A 36 0.97 -0.45 8.89
CA SER A 36 0.85 0.99 8.67
C SER A 36 2.09 1.51 7.97
N ILE A 37 1.89 2.18 6.84
CA ILE A 37 2.97 2.56 5.95
C ILE A 37 2.80 4.02 5.54
N GLN A 38 3.91 4.75 5.55
CA GLN A 38 4.00 6.07 4.92
C GLN A 38 4.86 5.99 3.65
N PHE A 39 4.38 6.61 2.58
CA PHE A 39 5.13 6.88 1.37
C PHE A 39 5.29 8.39 1.19
N ASN A 40 6.50 8.82 0.87
CA ASN A 40 6.77 10.18 0.42
C ASN A 40 6.91 10.15 -1.12
N ILE A 41 5.79 9.95 -1.83
CA ILE A 41 5.79 9.74 -3.28
C ILE A 41 6.12 11.04 -4.02
N LEU A 42 5.62 12.16 -3.51
CA LEU A 42 5.94 13.50 -3.95
C LEU A 42 6.50 14.27 -2.75
N SER A 43 7.39 15.23 -3.01
CA SER A 43 8.10 16.02 -1.98
C SER A 43 7.18 16.72 -0.97
N GLN A 44 5.90 16.93 -1.29
CA GLN A 44 4.92 17.61 -0.44
C GLN A 44 3.62 16.81 -0.22
N VAL A 45 3.53 15.57 -0.71
CA VAL A 45 2.30 14.75 -0.61
C VAL A 45 2.66 13.42 0.05
N PRO A 46 2.65 13.36 1.39
CA PRO A 46 2.72 12.08 2.09
C PRO A 46 1.42 11.32 1.86
N LEU A 47 1.56 10.02 1.60
CA LEU A 47 0.48 9.06 1.45
C LEU A 47 0.64 7.99 2.52
N PHE A 48 -0.45 7.62 3.18
CA PHE A 48 -0.49 6.47 4.07
C PHE A 48 -1.22 5.31 3.41
N LEU A 49 -0.68 4.11 3.61
CA LEU A 49 -1.37 2.86 3.32
C LEU A 49 -1.56 2.13 4.65
N ARG A 50 -2.82 1.84 4.97
CA ARG A 50 -3.24 1.10 6.15
C ARG A 50 -3.80 -0.23 5.69
N PHE A 51 -3.29 -1.31 6.25
CA PHE A 51 -3.69 -2.66 5.86
C PHE A 51 -4.00 -3.49 7.10
N ASN A 52 -5.18 -4.10 7.08
CA ASN A 52 -5.54 -5.19 7.97
C ASN A 52 -5.56 -6.46 7.13
N ASP A 53 -4.86 -7.48 7.59
CA ASP A 53 -4.90 -8.78 6.93
C ASP A 53 -6.24 -9.47 7.19
N ILE A 54 -6.48 -10.55 6.47
CA ILE A 54 -7.62 -11.42 6.73
C ILE A 54 -7.51 -12.04 8.13
N ASP A 55 -8.60 -12.04 8.87
CA ASP A 55 -8.76 -12.76 10.12
C ASP A 55 -9.99 -13.69 10.06
N GLU A 56 -10.35 -14.32 11.19
CA GLU A 56 -11.45 -15.29 11.26
C GLU A 56 -12.82 -14.67 10.90
N ASP A 57 -13.00 -13.38 11.18
CA ASP A 57 -14.29 -12.69 11.10
C ASP A 57 -14.33 -11.64 9.97
N PHE A 58 -13.19 -11.18 9.48
CA PHE A 58 -13.07 -10.05 8.58
C PHE A 58 -12.14 -10.33 7.40
N PRO A 59 -12.57 -9.97 6.16
CA PRO A 59 -11.67 -10.01 5.01
C PRO A 59 -10.59 -8.94 5.14
N ALA A 60 -9.45 -9.16 4.45
CA ALA A 60 -8.40 -8.16 4.36
C ALA A 60 -8.95 -6.80 3.88
N GLN A 61 -8.43 -5.71 4.46
CA GLN A 61 -8.82 -4.34 4.16
C GLN A 61 -7.61 -3.47 3.87
N CYS A 62 -7.73 -2.61 2.87
CA CYS A 62 -6.70 -1.63 2.53
C CYS A 62 -7.31 -0.24 2.42
N THR A 63 -6.75 0.71 3.14
CA THR A 63 -7.13 2.13 3.06
C THR A 63 -5.92 2.95 2.65
N ILE A 64 -6.06 3.69 1.55
CA ILE A 64 -5.08 4.69 1.13
C ILE A 64 -5.57 6.06 1.60
N LEU A 65 -4.77 6.71 2.43
CA LEU A 65 -5.07 8.02 2.99
C LEU A 65 -4.08 9.05 2.44
N PHE A 66 -4.61 10.20 2.06
CA PHE A 66 -3.83 11.37 1.70
C PHE A 66 -3.93 12.41 2.81
N GLN A 67 -2.89 13.21 2.96
CA GLN A 67 -2.99 14.39 3.82
C GLN A 67 -4.05 15.34 3.27
N GLU A 68 -4.85 15.95 4.15
CA GLU A 68 -5.91 16.91 3.78
C GLU A 68 -5.43 18.00 2.80
N THR A 69 -4.18 18.45 2.95
CA THR A 69 -3.57 19.46 2.08
C THR A 69 -3.27 18.98 0.65
N VAL A 70 -3.54 17.71 0.30
CA VAL A 70 -3.25 17.15 -1.03
C VAL A 70 -3.95 17.92 -2.15
N GLU A 71 -5.16 18.43 -1.88
CA GLU A 71 -5.97 19.22 -2.82
C GLU A 71 -5.31 20.53 -3.25
N ARG A 72 -4.32 21.02 -2.49
CA ARG A 72 -3.51 22.19 -2.86
C ARG A 72 -2.49 21.88 -3.96
N TYR A 73 -2.21 20.61 -4.19
CA TYR A 73 -1.17 20.14 -5.11
C TYR A 73 -1.72 19.29 -6.25
N LEU A 74 -2.81 18.55 -6.03
CA LEU A 74 -3.41 17.63 -6.98
C LEU A 74 -4.94 17.80 -6.96
N ASP A 75 -5.55 17.79 -8.14
CA ASP A 75 -7.00 17.64 -8.25
C ASP A 75 -7.45 16.23 -7.81
N MET A 76 -8.76 16.09 -7.55
CA MET A 76 -9.32 14.84 -7.03
C MET A 76 -9.14 13.66 -8.00
N GLU A 77 -9.12 13.91 -9.31
CA GLU A 77 -8.86 12.88 -10.32
C GLU A 77 -7.42 12.36 -10.19
N SER A 78 -6.45 13.27 -10.09
CA SER A 78 -5.03 12.97 -9.92
C SER A 78 -4.74 12.23 -8.61
N VAL A 79 -5.45 12.55 -7.53
CA VAL A 79 -5.40 11.81 -6.26
C VAL A 79 -5.84 10.36 -6.47
N GLY A 80 -6.96 10.15 -7.16
CA GLY A 80 -7.45 8.80 -7.51
C GLY A 80 -6.46 8.03 -8.39
N ILE A 81 -5.89 8.67 -9.40
CA ILE A 81 -4.87 8.08 -10.28
C ILE A 81 -3.63 7.71 -9.48
N LEU A 82 -3.16 8.57 -8.57
CA LEU A 82 -2.00 8.30 -7.73
C LEU A 82 -2.20 7.04 -6.86
N GLY A 83 -3.39 6.90 -6.24
CA GLY A 83 -3.78 5.70 -5.50
C GLY A 83 -3.76 4.44 -6.39
N ALA A 84 -4.35 4.52 -7.58
CA ALA A 84 -4.38 3.40 -8.53
C ALA A 84 -2.98 3.01 -9.05
N LEU A 85 -2.11 4.00 -9.30
CA LEU A 85 -0.73 3.78 -9.72
C LEU A 85 0.09 3.12 -8.62
N LEU A 86 -0.09 3.53 -7.36
CA LEU A 86 0.55 2.88 -6.21
C LEU A 86 0.12 1.41 -6.11
N ALA A 87 -1.19 1.14 -6.16
CA ALA A 87 -1.74 -0.23 -6.12
C ALA A 87 -1.12 -1.11 -7.21
N ARG A 88 -1.12 -0.61 -8.45
CA ARG A 88 -0.53 -1.33 -9.59
C ARG A 88 0.97 -1.55 -9.43
N LYS A 89 1.70 -0.57 -8.89
CA LYS A 89 3.14 -0.67 -8.64
C LYS A 89 3.46 -1.75 -7.60
N LEU A 90 2.70 -1.81 -6.51
CA LEU A 90 2.84 -2.84 -5.47
C LEU A 90 2.66 -4.23 -6.08
N ILE A 91 1.54 -4.49 -6.74
CA ILE A 91 1.23 -5.80 -7.32
C ILE A 91 2.28 -6.24 -8.35
N LYS A 92 2.68 -5.32 -9.25
CA LYS A 92 3.70 -5.60 -10.26
C LYS A 92 5.05 -5.97 -9.64
N MET A 93 5.44 -5.29 -8.56
CA MET A 93 6.69 -5.59 -7.84
C MET A 93 6.62 -6.90 -7.08
N SER A 94 5.46 -7.24 -6.49
CA SER A 94 5.22 -8.53 -5.85
C SER A 94 5.33 -9.69 -6.84
N GLN A 95 4.70 -9.58 -8.01
CA GLN A 95 4.76 -10.61 -9.04
C GLN A 95 6.20 -10.85 -9.51
N LYS A 96 6.97 -9.78 -9.77
CA LYS A 96 8.40 -9.90 -10.10
C LYS A 96 9.19 -10.61 -9.02
N GLN A 97 8.91 -10.31 -7.75
CA GLN A 97 9.57 -10.95 -6.62
C GLN A 97 9.22 -12.45 -6.53
N LEU A 98 7.96 -12.81 -6.70
CA LEU A 98 7.53 -14.21 -6.69
C LEU A 98 8.17 -15.02 -7.83
N ILE A 99 8.33 -14.43 -9.02
CA ILE A 99 9.01 -15.06 -10.15
C ILE A 99 10.51 -15.26 -9.84
N SER A 100 11.17 -14.24 -9.29
CA SER A 100 12.59 -14.33 -8.92
C SER A 100 12.86 -15.38 -7.84
N SER A 101 11.91 -15.65 -6.95
CA SER A 101 12.04 -16.66 -5.88
C SER A 101 11.69 -18.08 -6.32
N LYS A 102 11.11 -18.27 -7.51
CA LYS A 102 10.80 -19.59 -8.09
C LYS A 102 11.89 -20.11 -9.03
N ASN A 103 12.82 -19.25 -9.44
CA ASN A 103 13.93 -19.57 -10.35
C ASN A 103 15.26 -19.80 -9.61
N LEU A 104 15.21 -20.02 -8.29
CA LEU A 104 16.33 -20.38 -7.41
C LEU A 104 15.92 -21.63 -6.64
#